data_AF-A0A355E8C4-F1
#
_entry.id   AF-A0A355E8C4-F1
#
_cell.length_a   1.000
_cell.length_b   1.000
_cell.length_c   1.000
_cell.angle_alpha   90.00
_cell.angle_beta   90.00
_cell.angle_gamma   90.00
#
_symmetry.space_group_name_H-M   'P 1'
#
loop_
_entity.id
_entity.type
_entity.pdbx_description
1 polymer ?
#
loop_
_entity_poly.entity_id
_entity_poly.type
_entity_poly.pdbx_seq_one_letter_code
_entity_poly.pdbx_strand_id
1 'polypeptide(L)'
;MAPSEFFPLTPGLRWAYEHRSSEFEGVEIVELALEALPGTPPGSAARATLLRHPPEAPSREYSYDIRATGTEVFSEGGILGLTRREFPLPPKVGQRWVEPPDINEIVSDRETVSTPAGEFSGCLKVNTYLAAGDSGCAVRYYAPGVGYVFEEYSSETWGAQVKLIRFSR
;
A
#
# COMPACT_ATOMS: atom_id res chain seq x y z
N MET A 1 -7.06 -18.36 -4.44
CA MET A 1 -6.65 -17.11 -3.79
C MET A 1 -7.56 -16.02 -4.30
N ALA A 2 -8.36 -15.42 -3.42
CA ALA A 2 -9.31 -14.39 -3.82
C ALA A 2 -8.60 -13.03 -3.85
N PRO A 3 -8.94 -12.14 -4.80
CA PRO A 3 -8.49 -10.75 -4.84
C PRO A 3 -8.43 -10.01 -3.49
N SER A 4 -9.42 -10.28 -2.65
CA SER A 4 -9.64 -9.67 -1.34
C SER A 4 -8.65 -10.11 -0.25
N GLU A 5 -7.80 -11.12 -0.51
CA GLU A 5 -6.81 -11.57 0.49
C GLU A 5 -5.67 -10.55 0.63
N PHE A 6 -5.18 -9.97 -0.46
CA PHE A 6 -4.03 -9.06 -0.41
C PHE A 6 -4.40 -7.58 -0.23
N PHE A 7 -5.70 -7.27 -0.13
CA PHE A 7 -6.17 -5.93 0.22
C PHE A 7 -7.59 -6.04 0.83
N PRO A 8 -7.70 -6.39 2.12
CA PRO A 8 -9.01 -6.62 2.72
C PRO A 8 -9.77 -5.29 2.87
N LEU A 9 -10.95 -5.20 2.25
CA LEU A 9 -11.81 -4.02 2.28
C LEU A 9 -12.95 -4.14 3.31
N THR A 10 -12.68 -4.81 4.43
CA THR A 10 -13.65 -4.97 5.52
C THR A 10 -13.65 -3.71 6.39
N PRO A 11 -14.79 -3.02 6.56
CA PRO A 11 -14.86 -1.87 7.47
C PRO A 11 -14.46 -2.24 8.91
N GLY A 12 -13.86 -1.29 9.64
CA GLY A 12 -13.39 -1.49 11.00
C GLY A 12 -11.92 -1.92 11.12
N LEU A 13 -11.32 -2.40 10.04
CA LEU A 13 -9.89 -2.69 9.99
C LEU A 13 -9.06 -1.42 10.23
N ARG A 14 -7.99 -1.56 11.00
CA ARG A 14 -7.07 -0.46 11.30
C ARG A 14 -5.62 -0.88 11.11
N TRP A 15 -4.83 0.06 10.62
CA TRP A 15 -3.39 -0.09 10.46
C TRP A 15 -2.69 1.11 11.08
N ALA A 16 -1.46 0.91 11.53
CA ALA A 16 -0.53 1.99 11.81
C ALA A 16 0.79 1.68 11.13
N TYR A 17 1.40 2.70 10.53
CA TYR A 17 2.65 2.60 9.79
C TYR A 17 3.67 3.60 10.33
N GLU A 18 4.94 3.21 10.29
CA GLU A 18 6.03 4.18 10.24
C GLU A 18 6.22 4.63 8.79
N HIS A 19 6.34 5.93 8.59
CA HIS A 19 6.68 6.54 7.33
C HIS A 19 7.93 7.41 7.48
N ARG A 20 8.93 7.14 6.65
CA ARG A 20 10.16 7.93 6.51
C ARG A 20 10.25 8.42 5.07
N SER A 21 10.67 9.66 4.88
CA SER A 21 10.90 10.25 3.56
C SER A 21 12.16 11.10 3.57
N SER A 22 12.80 11.28 2.42
CA SER A 22 13.87 12.26 2.24
C SER A 22 13.38 13.72 2.34
N GLU A 23 12.07 13.95 2.33
CA GLU A 23 11.47 15.30 2.39
C GLU A 23 11.33 15.85 3.81
N PHE A 24 11.51 15.02 4.84
CA PHE A 24 11.41 15.44 6.24
C PHE A 24 12.33 14.61 7.13
N GLU A 25 12.73 15.17 8.26
CA GLU A 25 13.50 14.45 9.27
C GLU A 25 12.59 13.69 10.24
N GLY A 26 13.05 12.54 10.73
CA GLY A 26 12.36 11.74 11.73
C GLY A 26 11.43 10.67 11.17
N VAL A 27 10.44 10.28 11.97
CA VAL A 27 9.45 9.25 11.64
C VAL A 27 8.08 9.83 11.82
N GLU A 28 7.29 9.81 10.75
CA GLU A 28 5.87 10.09 10.82
C GLU A 28 5.11 8.79 11.11
N ILE A 29 4.16 8.85 12.04
CA ILE A 29 3.22 7.74 12.26
C ILE A 29 1.98 8.01 11.43
N VAL A 30 1.57 7.01 10.65
CA VAL A 30 0.38 7.08 9.80
C VAL A 30 -0.62 6.05 10.29
N GLU A 31 -1.73 6.51 10.86
CA GLU A 31 -2.85 5.65 11.25
C GLU A 31 -3.90 5.62 10.15
N LEU A 32 -4.36 4.42 9.83
CA LEU A 32 -5.39 4.17 8.84
C LEU A 32 -6.57 3.47 9.49
N ALA A 33 -7.79 3.96 9.24
CA ALA A 33 -9.02 3.30 9.67
C ALA A 33 -9.97 3.13 8.49
N LEU A 34 -10.34 1.89 8.17
CA LEU A 34 -11.27 1.60 7.09
C LEU A 34 -12.70 1.86 7.53
N GLU A 35 -13.44 2.61 6.72
CA GLU A 35 -14.83 2.98 6.93
C GLU A 35 -15.71 2.32 5.86
N ALA A 36 -16.97 2.09 6.22
CA ALA A 36 -17.96 1.60 5.27
C ALA A 36 -18.32 2.72 4.28
N LEU A 37 -18.29 2.41 2.99
CA LEU A 37 -18.84 3.29 1.96
C LEU A 37 -20.32 2.93 1.72
N PRO A 38 -21.26 3.84 1.99
CA PRO A 38 -22.67 3.59 1.69
C PRO A 38 -22.89 3.35 0.20
N GLY A 39 -23.68 2.33 -0.15
CA GLY A 39 -24.05 2.05 -1.54
C GLY A 39 -23.00 1.30 -2.37
N THR A 40 -21.88 0.86 -1.78
CA THR A 40 -20.90 0.02 -2.47
C THR A 40 -21.08 -1.46 -2.11
N PRO A 41 -20.99 -2.39 -3.09
CA PRO A 41 -20.94 -3.81 -2.80
C PRO A 41 -19.84 -4.15 -1.78
N PRO A 42 -20.08 -5.11 -0.86
CA PRO A 42 -19.05 -5.57 0.07
C PRO A 42 -17.80 -6.03 -0.68
N GLY A 43 -16.64 -5.51 -0.28
CA GLY A 43 -15.36 -5.89 -0.88
C GLY A 43 -15.03 -5.25 -2.23
N SER A 44 -15.86 -4.35 -2.77
CA SER A 44 -15.56 -3.66 -4.03
C SER A 44 -14.90 -2.29 -3.86
N ALA A 45 -15.19 -1.60 -2.75
CA ALA A 45 -14.61 -0.30 -2.45
C ALA A 45 -14.65 -0.03 -0.96
N ALA A 46 -13.69 0.75 -0.48
CA ALA A 46 -13.68 1.32 0.85
C ALA A 46 -13.03 2.70 0.85
N ARG A 47 -13.39 3.51 1.84
CA ARG A 47 -12.69 4.75 2.17
C ARG A 47 -12.01 4.54 3.50
N ALA A 48 -10.78 4.97 3.61
CA ALA A 48 -10.03 5.01 4.84
C ALA A 48 -9.80 6.45 5.25
N THR A 49 -9.94 6.71 6.55
CA THR A 49 -9.43 7.93 7.17
C THR A 49 -7.96 7.70 7.51
N LEU A 50 -7.11 8.61 7.06
CA LEU A 50 -5.66 8.55 7.21
C LEU A 50 -5.20 9.72 8.08
N LEU A 51 -4.78 9.42 9.30
CA LEU A 51 -4.27 10.40 10.26
C LEU A 51 -2.74 10.34 10.29
N ARG A 52 -2.10 11.45 9.92
CA ARG A 52 -0.64 11.58 9.87
C ARG A 52 -0.15 12.36 11.09
N HIS A 53 0.80 11.79 11.80
CA HIS A 53 1.44 12.35 12.99
C HIS A 53 2.92 12.63 12.69
N PRO A 54 3.25 13.77 12.06
CA PRO A 54 4.64 14.17 11.88
C PRO A 54 5.28 14.48 13.24
N PRO A 55 6.60 14.27 13.40
CA PRO A 55 7.27 14.35 14.71
C PRO A 55 7.22 15.76 15.33
N GLU A 56 7.26 16.81 14.51
CA GLU A 56 7.36 18.20 14.97
C GLU A 56 6.22 19.10 14.48
N ALA A 57 5.12 18.52 14.02
CA ALA A 57 3.99 19.27 13.51
C ALA A 57 2.63 18.71 13.99
N PRO A 58 1.56 19.53 13.97
CA PRO A 58 0.22 19.03 14.28
C PRO A 58 -0.19 17.92 13.33
N SER A 59 -0.98 16.99 13.88
CA SER A 59 -1.53 15.89 13.09
C SER A 59 -2.49 16.39 12.02
N ARG A 60 -2.54 15.67 10.89
CA ARG A 60 -3.35 16.03 9.73
C ARG A 60 -4.13 14.84 9.24
N GLU A 61 -5.37 15.07 8.85
CA GLU A 61 -6.29 14.06 8.36
C GLU A 61 -6.41 14.14 6.83
N TYR A 62 -6.43 12.98 6.19
CA TYR A 62 -6.58 12.80 4.74
C TYR A 62 -7.54 11.65 4.46
N SER A 63 -8.05 11.58 3.23
CA SER A 63 -8.83 10.44 2.75
C SER A 63 -7.98 9.54 1.87
N TYR A 64 -8.14 8.23 2.07
CA TYR A 64 -7.56 7.19 1.24
C TYR A 64 -8.67 6.34 0.62
N ASP A 65 -8.85 6.44 -0.69
CA ASP A 65 -9.89 5.68 -1.40
C ASP A 65 -9.29 4.43 -2.04
N ILE A 66 -9.91 3.27 -1.81
CA ILE A 66 -9.49 1.99 -2.39
C ILE A 66 -10.65 1.35 -3.11
N ARG A 67 -10.41 0.84 -4.32
CA ARG A 67 -11.41 0.16 -5.15
C ARG A 67 -10.83 -1.15 -5.68
N ALA A 68 -11.51 -2.25 -5.39
CA ALA A 68 -11.30 -3.51 -6.06
C ALA A 68 -12.37 -3.67 -7.15
N THR A 69 -11.94 -3.56 -8.41
CA THR A 69 -12.78 -3.92 -9.55
C THR A 69 -12.70 -5.42 -9.78
N GLY A 70 -13.50 -5.96 -10.71
CA GLY A 70 -13.35 -7.37 -11.11
C GLY A 70 -11.98 -7.70 -11.72
N THR A 71 -11.14 -6.71 -12.02
CA THR A 71 -9.88 -6.86 -12.79
C THR A 71 -8.65 -6.24 -12.12
N GLU A 72 -8.78 -5.39 -11.12
CA GLU A 72 -7.65 -4.70 -10.48
C GLU A 72 -8.01 -4.14 -9.09
N VAL A 73 -6.99 -3.90 -8.27
CA VAL A 73 -7.07 -3.04 -7.09
C VAL A 73 -6.43 -1.70 -7.42
N PHE A 74 -7.16 -0.62 -7.17
CA PHE A 74 -6.74 0.75 -7.40
C PHE A 74 -6.88 1.55 -6.11
N SER A 75 -5.98 2.50 -5.90
CA SER A 75 -5.97 3.35 -4.72
C SER A 75 -5.64 4.81 -5.05
N GLU A 76 -6.20 5.73 -4.29
CA GLU A 76 -6.07 7.18 -4.46
C GLU A 76 -5.90 7.87 -3.11
N GLY A 77 -4.87 8.71 -2.97
CA GLY A 77 -4.55 9.39 -1.72
C GLY A 77 -3.94 8.45 -0.67
N GLY A 78 -3.15 7.46 -1.11
CA GLY A 78 -2.48 6.50 -0.21
C GLY A 78 -1.47 7.14 0.75
N ILE A 79 -0.72 6.31 1.48
CA ILE A 79 0.25 6.77 2.50
C ILE A 79 1.29 7.73 1.91
N LEU A 80 1.75 7.45 0.68
CA LEU A 80 2.67 8.32 -0.06
C LEU A 80 1.96 9.42 -0.87
N GLY A 81 0.64 9.59 -0.72
CA GLY A 81 -0.17 10.57 -1.47
C GLY A 81 -0.38 10.24 -2.94
N LEU A 82 0.05 9.06 -3.39
CA LEU A 82 0.00 8.65 -4.80
C LEU A 82 -1.36 8.04 -5.17
N THR A 83 -1.73 8.23 -6.43
CA THR A 83 -2.81 7.50 -7.09
C THR A 83 -2.18 6.42 -7.96
N ARG A 84 -2.60 5.16 -7.77
CA ARG A 84 -1.97 4.03 -8.46
C ARG A 84 -2.84 2.80 -8.52
N ARG A 85 -2.56 1.94 -9.51
CA ARG A 85 -2.92 0.53 -9.46
C ARG A 85 -2.02 -0.17 -8.45
N GLU A 86 -2.63 -0.85 -7.48
CA GLU A 86 -1.90 -1.67 -6.52
C GLU A 86 -1.46 -2.98 -7.19
N PHE A 87 -2.40 -3.71 -7.80
CA PHE A 87 -2.13 -4.91 -8.61
C PHE A 87 -3.35 -5.36 -9.44
N PRO A 88 -3.15 -6.07 -10.56
CA PRO A 88 -4.22 -6.74 -11.30
C PRO A 88 -4.86 -7.89 -10.52
N LEU A 89 -6.09 -8.25 -10.89
CA LEU A 89 -6.87 -9.34 -10.31
C LEU A 89 -7.22 -10.42 -11.36
N PRO A 90 -7.09 -11.72 -11.00
CA PRO A 90 -6.40 -12.21 -9.80
C PRO A 90 -4.89 -11.92 -9.88
N PRO A 91 -4.23 -11.67 -8.74
CA PRO A 91 -2.79 -11.43 -8.73
C PRO A 91 -2.05 -12.69 -9.16
N LYS A 92 -1.12 -12.56 -10.10
CA LYS A 92 -0.31 -13.67 -10.62
C LYS A 92 1.12 -13.21 -10.88
N VAL A 93 2.09 -13.98 -10.40
CA VAL A 93 3.51 -13.76 -10.67
C VAL A 93 3.78 -13.66 -12.18
N GLY A 94 4.59 -12.66 -12.56
CA GLY A 94 4.90 -12.30 -13.94
C GLY A 94 3.86 -11.41 -14.61
N GLN A 95 2.73 -11.08 -13.97
CA GLN A 95 1.83 -10.05 -14.48
C GLN A 95 2.50 -8.68 -14.41
N ARG A 96 2.41 -7.96 -15.52
CA ARG A 96 2.98 -6.62 -15.70
C ARG A 96 1.91 -5.64 -16.13
N TRP A 97 2.05 -4.40 -15.69
CA TRP A 97 1.23 -3.29 -16.17
C TRP A 97 2.05 -2.02 -16.25
N VAL A 98 1.63 -1.13 -17.14
CA VAL A 98 2.30 0.15 -17.39
C VAL A 98 1.42 1.26 -16.81
N GLU A 99 2.03 2.11 -16.00
CA GLU A 99 1.49 3.37 -15.53
C GLU A 99 2.48 4.45 -15.97
N PRO A 100 2.41 4.92 -17.24
CA PRO A 100 3.50 5.69 -17.83
C PRO A 100 3.90 6.88 -16.94
N PRO A 101 5.22 7.04 -16.65
CA PRO A 101 6.36 6.38 -17.29
C PRO A 101 6.80 5.05 -16.63
N ASP A 102 6.10 4.59 -15.61
CA ASP A 102 6.51 3.47 -14.77
C ASP A 102 6.01 2.12 -15.29
N ILE A 103 6.77 1.07 -14.97
CA ILE A 103 6.40 -0.31 -15.25
C ILE A 103 6.33 -1.06 -13.94
N ASN A 104 5.23 -1.77 -13.71
CA ASN A 104 5.02 -2.57 -12.51
C ASN A 104 4.99 -4.05 -12.86
N GLU A 105 5.40 -4.89 -11.90
CA GLU A 105 5.42 -6.35 -12.03
C GLU A 105 5.15 -7.04 -10.69
N ILE A 106 4.26 -8.03 -10.68
CA ILE A 106 4.20 -8.98 -9.57
C ILE A 106 5.36 -9.96 -9.73
N VAL A 107 6.35 -9.88 -8.85
CA VAL A 107 7.57 -10.70 -8.94
C VAL A 107 7.54 -11.92 -8.03
N SER A 108 6.68 -11.94 -7.01
CA SER A 108 6.54 -13.05 -6.06
C SER A 108 5.19 -13.00 -5.35
N ASP A 109 4.69 -14.15 -4.90
CA ASP A 109 3.49 -14.34 -4.06
C ASP A 109 3.78 -15.23 -2.84
N ARG A 110 5.06 -15.38 -2.50
CA ARG A 110 5.55 -16.30 -1.46
C ARG A 110 6.65 -15.68 -0.60
N GLU A 111 6.74 -14.35 -0.57
CA GLU A 111 7.72 -13.67 0.25
C GLU A 111 7.36 -13.79 1.73
N THR A 112 8.38 -13.74 2.58
CA THR A 112 8.22 -13.54 4.02
C THR A 112 8.70 -12.13 4.36
N VAL A 113 7.85 -11.34 4.99
CA VAL A 113 8.14 -9.95 5.38
C VAL A 113 8.00 -9.82 6.88
N SER A 114 9.06 -9.35 7.53
CA SER A 114 9.06 -9.06 8.97
C SER A 114 8.96 -7.55 9.18
N THR A 115 7.99 -7.13 9.98
CA THR A 115 7.80 -5.73 10.41
C THR A 115 7.58 -5.68 11.92
N PRO A 116 7.54 -4.50 12.56
CA PRO A 116 7.19 -4.41 13.98
C PRO A 116 5.80 -4.96 14.32
N ALA A 117 4.88 -5.05 13.34
CA ALA A 117 3.57 -5.67 13.51
C ALA A 117 3.61 -7.21 13.55
N GLY A 118 4.73 -7.83 13.16
CA GLY A 118 4.91 -9.28 13.13
C GLY A 118 5.61 -9.78 11.87
N GLU A 119 5.57 -11.10 11.70
CA GLU A 119 6.07 -11.77 10.50
C GLU A 119 4.90 -12.25 9.64
N PHE A 120 4.98 -11.97 8.34
CA PHE A 120 3.95 -12.29 7.36
C PHE A 120 4.54 -13.19 6.28
N SER A 121 3.98 -14.38 6.09
CA SER A 121 4.38 -15.32 5.03
C SER A 121 3.38 -15.33 3.88
N GLY A 122 3.83 -15.68 2.68
CA GLY A 122 2.95 -15.73 1.51
C GLY A 122 2.63 -14.35 0.96
N CYS A 123 3.53 -13.38 1.17
CA CYS A 123 3.32 -12.00 0.74
C CYS A 123 3.46 -11.87 -0.77
N LEU A 124 2.55 -11.09 -1.36
CA LEU A 124 2.66 -10.58 -2.72
C LEU A 124 3.73 -9.49 -2.74
N LYS A 125 4.68 -9.59 -3.67
CA LYS A 125 5.68 -8.56 -3.95
C LYS A 125 5.45 -7.97 -5.32
N VAL A 126 5.31 -6.65 -5.35
CA VAL A 126 5.25 -5.85 -6.57
C VAL A 126 6.52 -5.01 -6.66
N ASN A 127 7.20 -5.10 -7.79
CA ASN A 127 8.25 -4.16 -8.16
C ASN A 127 7.69 -3.10 -9.09
N THR A 128 8.12 -1.86 -8.90
CA THR A 128 7.88 -0.73 -9.80
C THR A 128 9.24 -0.26 -10.31
N TYR A 129 9.41 -0.21 -11.62
CA TYR A 129 10.57 0.34 -12.31
C TYR A 129 10.24 1.77 -12.73
N LEU A 130 10.84 2.75 -12.06
CA LEU A 130 10.53 4.17 -12.23
C LEU A 130 11.16 4.68 -13.53
N ALA A 131 10.36 5.30 -14.39
CA ALA A 131 10.77 5.63 -15.75
C ALA A 131 11.42 4.43 -16.47
N ALA A 132 10.73 3.28 -16.45
CA ALA A 132 11.24 2.00 -16.94
C ALA A 132 12.58 1.53 -16.31
N GLY A 133 12.93 2.04 -15.13
CA GLY A 133 14.13 1.72 -14.38
C GLY A 133 15.25 2.75 -14.48
N ASP A 134 15.08 3.79 -15.31
CA ASP A 134 16.07 4.86 -15.47
C ASP A 134 16.13 5.77 -14.24
N SER A 135 15.00 5.98 -13.57
CA SER A 135 14.91 6.90 -12.42
C SER A 135 14.90 6.20 -11.07
N GLY A 136 15.03 4.87 -11.03
CA GLY A 136 15.06 4.08 -9.79
C GLY A 136 13.98 3.00 -9.72
N CYS A 137 13.62 2.61 -8.50
CA CYS A 137 12.66 1.53 -8.26
C CYS A 137 11.86 1.73 -6.98
N ALA A 138 10.71 1.06 -6.92
CA ALA A 138 9.98 0.85 -5.68
C ALA A 138 9.62 -0.62 -5.52
N VAL A 139 9.50 -1.07 -4.27
CA VAL A 139 9.02 -2.40 -3.93
C VAL A 139 7.84 -2.26 -2.97
N ARG A 140 6.79 -3.03 -3.19
CA ARG A 140 5.59 -3.05 -2.35
C ARG A 140 5.28 -4.48 -1.95
N TYR A 141 4.92 -4.69 -0.69
CA TYR A 141 4.52 -5.99 -0.17
C TYR A 141 3.11 -5.94 0.41
N TYR A 142 2.34 -7.00 0.13
CA TYR A 142 1.00 -7.20 0.65
C TYR A 142 0.89 -8.58 1.27
N ALA A 143 0.39 -8.67 2.50
CA ALA A 143 0.18 -9.92 3.21
C ALA A 143 -1.28 -10.39 3.14
N PRO A 144 -1.54 -11.70 2.98
CA PRO A 144 -2.89 -12.25 3.00
C PRO A 144 -3.65 -11.91 4.29
N GLY A 145 -4.88 -11.43 4.17
CA GLY A 145 -5.76 -11.06 5.28
C GLY A 145 -5.34 -9.81 6.07
N VAL A 146 -4.30 -9.12 5.63
CA VAL A 146 -3.75 -7.90 6.26
C VAL A 146 -3.68 -6.76 5.26
N GLY A 147 -3.26 -7.03 4.03
CA GLY A 147 -3.08 -6.00 3.01
C GLY A 147 -1.65 -5.48 2.96
N TYR A 148 -1.51 -4.20 2.66
CA TYR A 148 -0.23 -3.52 2.50
C TYR A 148 0.61 -3.53 3.80
N VAL A 149 1.83 -4.09 3.75
CA VAL A 149 2.69 -4.27 4.95
C VAL A 149 4.02 -3.53 4.88
N PHE A 150 4.54 -3.29 3.69
CA PHE A 150 5.82 -2.60 3.49
C PHE A 150 5.89 -1.97 2.10
N GLU A 151 6.52 -0.80 2.02
CA GLU A 151 7.01 -0.22 0.77
C GLU A 151 8.35 0.44 0.99
N GLU A 152 9.19 0.35 -0.03
CA GLU A 152 10.37 1.18 -0.17
C GLU A 152 10.38 1.75 -1.58
N TYR A 153 10.51 3.07 -1.65
CA TYR A 153 10.62 3.84 -2.87
C TYR A 153 11.99 4.48 -2.90
N SER A 154 12.72 4.33 -4.01
CA SER A 154 14.05 4.88 -4.18
C SER A 154 14.21 5.40 -5.61
N SER A 155 14.39 6.71 -5.73
CA SER A 155 14.83 7.38 -6.95
C SER A 155 16.09 8.20 -6.70
N GLU A 156 16.60 8.86 -7.74
CA GLU A 156 17.75 9.76 -7.63
C GLU A 156 17.48 10.97 -6.74
N THR A 157 16.22 11.40 -6.63
CA THR A 157 15.82 12.66 -6.00
C THR A 157 14.90 12.49 -4.79
N TRP A 158 14.28 11.32 -4.65
CA TRP A 158 13.29 11.07 -3.60
C TRP A 158 13.37 9.63 -3.09
N GLY A 159 13.28 9.47 -1.78
CA GLY A 159 13.23 8.16 -1.15
C GLY A 159 12.19 8.14 -0.04
N ALA A 160 11.44 7.05 0.05
CA ALA A 160 10.45 6.86 1.11
C ALA A 160 10.41 5.39 1.55
N GLN A 161 10.11 5.16 2.83
CA GLN A 161 9.84 3.83 3.37
C GLN A 161 8.57 3.88 4.21
N VAL A 162 7.69 2.92 3.97
CA VAL A 162 6.47 2.69 4.75
C VAL A 162 6.55 1.30 5.35
N LYS A 163 6.33 1.17 6.65
CA LYS A 163 6.45 -0.10 7.38
C LYS A 163 5.31 -0.28 8.35
N LEU A 164 4.58 -1.39 8.23
CA LEU A 164 3.47 -1.68 9.13
C LEU A 164 3.98 -1.94 10.55
N ILE A 165 3.46 -1.20 11.51
CA ILE A 165 3.81 -1.36 12.94
C ILE A 165 2.66 -1.93 13.76
N ARG A 166 1.41 -1.81 13.29
CA ARG A 166 0.25 -2.40 13.94
C ARG A 166 -0.86 -2.68 12.95
N PHE A 167 -1.56 -3.81 13.14
CA PHE A 167 -2.80 -4.14 12.44
C PHE A 167 -3.83 -4.67 13.45
N SER A 168 -5.09 -4.28 13.30
CA SER A 168 -6.19 -4.78 14.14
C SER A 168 -7.49 -4.89 13.35
N ARG A 169 -8.33 -5.84 13.75
CA ARG A 169 -9.64 -6.13 13.17
C ARG A 169 -10.78 -5.71 14.09
#